data_AF-A0A1N6IQA5-F1
#
_entry.id   AF-A0A1N6IQA5-F1
#
_cell.length_a   1.000
_cell.length_b   1.000
_cell.length_c   1.000
_cell.angle_alpha   90.00
_cell.angle_beta   90.00
_cell.angle_gamma   90.00
#
_symmetry.space_group_name_H-M   'P 1'
#
loop_
_entity.id
_entity.type
_entity.pdbx_description
1 polymer ?
#
loop_
_entity_poly.entity_id
_entity_poly.type
_entity_poly.pdbx_seq_one_letter_code
_entity_poly.pdbx_strand_id
1 'polypeptide(L)'
;MRHRLIAVMALSLGAGCTSRQLSRNTISQASTLSDLQFQQVVNNLAMFAGNPSAIPYHVSLKDGSAQVADSGSGAFAFAFGRAQGYLATYAPSLNAQRTIVDSWAMAPITDDNELQLLSLAYRRAFGSSDTLDTDDFANDLAHELKKQVAVTDDFRLFNDVLMEQQRKNLKKFDVDVNPLLLYDRLDETTIASNDERIIVPGEHVELKYQFSPASAVVFSKTGSDKMYTDTARSTAVTREARRLVRKTEQDIEDIPVLWFGVGCRKKDVPPDACYVGHYKDKCGERYVWVCPQNRDQLKKFTLTILGLSTLLQESQLVTSTGGPRSAPASAYIPLAPTRAR
;
A
#
# COMPACT_ATOMS: atom_id res chain seq x y z
N MET A 1 -43.92 -10.78 -37.76
CA MET A 1 -43.16 -11.55 -36.73
C MET A 1 -41.66 -11.60 -36.98
N ARG A 2 -41.16 -11.78 -38.21
CA ARG A 2 -39.72 -11.88 -38.52
C ARG A 2 -38.85 -10.71 -38.01
N HIS A 3 -39.32 -9.46 -38.12
CA HIS A 3 -38.56 -8.29 -37.64
C HIS A 3 -38.42 -8.21 -36.10
N ARG A 4 -39.37 -8.79 -35.34
CA ARG A 4 -39.27 -8.83 -33.87
C ARG A 4 -38.19 -9.81 -33.41
N LEU A 5 -38.03 -10.94 -34.10
CA LEU A 5 -36.98 -11.92 -33.83
C LEU A 5 -35.58 -11.37 -34.10
N ILE A 6 -35.42 -10.61 -35.19
CA ILE A 6 -34.14 -9.98 -35.52
C ILE A 6 -33.75 -8.93 -34.46
N ALA A 7 -34.70 -8.12 -33.99
CA ALA A 7 -34.46 -7.13 -32.95
C ALA A 7 -34.04 -7.76 -31.61
N VAL A 8 -34.71 -8.85 -31.20
CA VAL A 8 -34.38 -9.58 -29.96
C VAL A 8 -33.01 -10.25 -30.06
N MET A 9 -32.68 -10.84 -31.22
CA MET A 9 -31.38 -11.46 -31.44
C MET A 9 -30.25 -10.42 -31.44
N ALA A 10 -30.45 -9.25 -32.06
CA ALA A 10 -29.48 -8.15 -32.04
C ALA A 10 -29.23 -7.61 -30.62
N LEU A 11 -30.27 -7.52 -29.78
CA LEU A 11 -30.15 -7.13 -28.37
C LEU A 11 -29.36 -8.16 -27.54
N SER A 12 -29.55 -9.46 -27.79
CA SER A 12 -28.85 -10.52 -27.06
C SER A 12 -27.34 -10.58 -27.37
N LEU A 13 -26.93 -10.19 -28.58
CA LEU A 13 -25.51 -10.17 -28.98
C LEU A 13 -24.75 -8.97 -28.38
N GLY A 14 -25.44 -7.92 -27.93
CA GLY A 14 -24.83 -6.74 -27.33
C GLY A 14 -24.35 -6.93 -25.89
N ALA A 15 -24.94 -7.86 -25.13
CA ALA A 15 -24.67 -8.04 -23.70
C ALA A 15 -23.24 -8.54 -23.40
N GLY A 16 -22.60 -9.26 -24.33
CA GLY A 16 -21.23 -9.76 -24.15
C GLY A 16 -20.13 -8.71 -24.29
N CYS A 17 -20.41 -7.58 -24.95
CA CYS A 17 -19.40 -6.55 -25.20
C CYS A 17 -19.04 -5.74 -23.95
N THR A 18 -20.01 -5.49 -23.07
CA THR A 18 -19.80 -4.69 -21.85
C THR A 18 -18.87 -5.40 -20.85
N SER A 19 -19.03 -6.72 -20.67
CA SER A 19 -18.16 -7.50 -19.78
C SER A 19 -16.69 -7.52 -20.25
N ARG A 20 -16.46 -7.73 -21.55
CA ARG A 20 -15.09 -7.69 -22.12
C ARG A 20 -14.45 -6.30 -22.02
N GLN A 21 -15.25 -5.24 -22.22
CA GLN A 21 -14.74 -3.88 -22.09
C GLN A 21 -14.39 -3.56 -20.64
N LEU A 22 -15.23 -3.94 -19.68
CA LEU A 22 -14.93 -3.78 -18.26
C LEU A 22 -13.63 -4.50 -17.87
N SER A 23 -13.44 -5.74 -18.34
CA SER A 23 -12.20 -6.51 -18.09
C SER A 23 -10.96 -5.82 -18.67
N ARG A 24 -11.01 -5.35 -19.93
CA ARG A 24 -9.89 -4.63 -20.56
C ARG A 24 -9.57 -3.33 -19.83
N ASN A 25 -10.59 -2.57 -19.46
CA ASN A 25 -10.40 -1.34 -18.70
C ASN A 25 -9.79 -1.63 -17.32
N THR A 26 -10.30 -2.63 -16.61
CA THR A 26 -9.77 -3.05 -15.30
C THR A 26 -8.29 -3.43 -15.39
N ILE A 27 -7.90 -4.20 -16.42
CA ILE A 27 -6.49 -4.58 -16.62
C ILE A 27 -5.62 -3.36 -16.95
N SER A 28 -6.10 -2.48 -17.83
CA SER A 28 -5.39 -1.23 -18.16
C SER A 28 -5.22 -0.36 -16.92
N GLN A 29 -6.26 -0.21 -16.12
CA GLN A 29 -6.25 0.58 -14.90
C GLN A 29 -5.28 -0.03 -13.87
N ALA A 30 -5.31 -1.34 -13.68
CA ALA A 30 -4.41 -2.04 -12.79
C ALA A 30 -2.94 -1.87 -13.23
N SER A 31 -2.64 -1.87 -14.53
CA SER A 31 -1.28 -1.62 -15.02
C SER A 31 -0.79 -0.20 -14.76
N THR A 32 -1.67 0.81 -14.85
CA THR A 32 -1.29 2.20 -14.54
C THR A 32 -0.98 2.42 -13.07
N LEU A 33 -1.52 1.58 -12.17
CA LEU A 33 -1.29 1.70 -10.74
C LEU A 33 0.18 1.51 -10.36
N SER A 34 0.81 0.45 -10.89
CA SER A 34 2.23 0.20 -10.63
C SER A 34 3.12 1.30 -11.22
N ASP A 35 2.76 1.82 -12.40
CA ASP A 35 3.54 2.90 -13.03
C ASP A 35 3.44 4.21 -12.24
N LEU A 36 2.27 4.51 -11.65
CA LEU A 36 2.11 5.66 -10.74
C LEU A 36 2.98 5.51 -9.48
N GLN A 37 3.01 4.33 -8.87
CA GLN A 37 3.85 4.05 -7.71
C GLN A 37 5.34 4.19 -8.05
N PHE A 38 5.78 3.63 -9.18
CA PHE A 38 7.16 3.79 -9.65
C PHE A 38 7.50 5.26 -9.90
N GLN A 39 6.62 6.01 -10.57
CA GLN A 39 6.86 7.42 -10.85
C GLN A 39 6.94 8.25 -9.56
N GLN A 40 6.10 7.95 -8.57
CA GLN A 40 6.14 8.59 -7.25
C GLN A 40 7.48 8.36 -6.55
N VAL A 41 7.96 7.11 -6.54
CA VAL A 41 9.27 6.76 -5.98
C VAL A 41 10.41 7.49 -6.69
N VAL A 42 10.41 7.52 -8.03
CA VAL A 42 11.47 8.19 -8.80
C VAL A 42 11.41 9.71 -8.64
N ASN A 43 10.23 10.32 -8.53
CA ASN A 43 10.10 11.74 -8.21
C ASN A 43 10.61 12.06 -6.79
N ASN A 44 10.33 11.21 -5.81
CA ASN A 44 10.87 11.35 -4.45
C ASN A 44 12.40 11.21 -4.46
N LEU A 45 12.96 10.26 -5.22
CA LEU A 45 14.42 10.18 -5.41
C LEU A 45 14.99 11.49 -5.98
N ALA A 46 14.34 12.08 -6.99
CA ALA A 46 14.76 13.38 -7.55
C ALA A 46 14.70 14.50 -6.51
N MET A 47 13.71 14.47 -5.62
CA MET A 47 13.60 15.41 -4.51
C MET A 47 14.74 15.24 -3.49
N PHE A 48 15.06 14.00 -3.11
CA PHE A 48 16.18 13.70 -2.20
C PHE A 48 17.55 14.03 -2.79
N ALA A 49 17.71 13.93 -4.11
CA ALA A 49 18.94 14.36 -4.80
C ALA A 49 19.19 15.88 -4.69
N GLY A 50 18.12 16.68 -4.57
CA GLY A 50 18.22 18.13 -4.37
C GLY A 50 18.32 18.51 -2.89
N ASN A 51 17.52 17.86 -2.06
CA ASN A 51 17.44 18.11 -0.63
C ASN A 51 17.38 16.79 0.15
N PRO A 52 18.50 16.33 0.76
CA PRO A 52 18.53 15.09 1.55
C PRO A 52 17.64 15.12 2.80
N SER A 53 17.19 16.31 3.22
CA SER A 53 16.29 16.52 4.35
C SER A 53 14.82 16.71 3.92
N ALA A 54 14.49 16.46 2.65
CA ALA A 54 13.12 16.50 2.20
C ALA A 54 12.30 15.35 2.81
N ILE A 55 11.00 15.58 2.98
CA ILE A 55 10.05 14.56 3.44
C ILE A 55 9.42 13.95 2.19
N PRO A 56 9.47 12.61 2.00
CA PRO A 56 8.89 11.97 0.83
C PRO A 56 7.37 12.15 0.84
N TYR A 57 6.78 12.49 -0.30
CA TYR A 57 5.33 12.44 -0.43
C TYR A 57 4.96 11.05 -0.94
N HIS A 58 4.35 10.23 -0.08
CA HIS A 58 3.85 8.92 -0.46
C HIS A 58 2.33 8.87 -0.30
N VAL A 59 1.65 8.21 -1.24
CA VAL A 59 0.20 8.04 -1.24
C VAL A 59 -0.09 6.55 -1.28
N SER A 60 -0.81 6.07 -0.26
CA SER A 60 -1.30 4.70 -0.22
C SER A 60 -2.58 4.60 -1.05
N LEU A 61 -2.57 3.70 -2.02
CA LEU A 61 -3.73 3.41 -2.86
C LEU A 61 -4.48 2.25 -2.21
N LYS A 62 -5.66 2.53 -1.66
CA LYS A 62 -6.44 1.54 -0.90
C LYS A 62 -7.37 0.75 -1.80
N ASP A 63 -8.22 1.46 -2.53
CA ASP A 63 -9.28 0.86 -3.35
C ASP A 63 -9.36 1.53 -4.72
N GLY A 64 -9.66 0.73 -5.74
CA GLY A 64 -9.97 1.20 -7.09
C GLY A 64 -11.33 0.70 -7.52
N SER A 65 -12.18 1.59 -8.03
CA SER A 65 -13.44 1.19 -8.66
C SER A 65 -13.52 1.72 -10.07
N ALA A 66 -13.90 0.84 -11.00
CA ALA A 66 -14.28 1.19 -12.36
C ALA A 66 -15.80 1.03 -12.49
N GLN A 67 -16.51 2.13 -12.74
CA GLN A 67 -17.95 2.11 -12.99
C GLN A 67 -18.20 2.43 -14.46
N VAL A 68 -18.85 1.49 -15.15
CA VAL A 68 -19.37 1.73 -16.51
C VAL A 68 -20.87 1.98 -16.39
N ALA A 69 -21.30 3.21 -16.68
CA ALA A 69 -22.70 3.59 -16.74
C ALA A 69 -23.13 3.76 -18.20
N ASP A 70 -23.99 2.85 -18.66
CA ASP A 70 -24.62 2.94 -19.98
C ASP A 70 -25.99 3.59 -19.83
N SER A 71 -26.17 4.78 -20.43
CA SER A 71 -27.46 5.49 -20.47
C SER A 71 -27.98 5.53 -21.89
N GLY A 72 -29.24 5.13 -22.07
CA GLY A 72 -29.92 5.16 -23.37
C GLY A 72 -31.25 5.89 -23.21
N SER A 73 -31.45 6.98 -23.94
CA SER A 73 -32.72 7.67 -24.02
C SER A 73 -33.24 7.63 -25.45
N GLY A 74 -34.37 6.98 -25.66
CA GLY A 74 -35.15 7.09 -26.89
C GLY A 74 -36.29 8.09 -26.66
N ALA A 75 -36.36 9.13 -27.48
CA ALA A 75 -37.53 10.00 -27.53
C ALA A 75 -38.14 9.95 -28.93
N PHE A 76 -39.45 9.80 -28.98
CA PHE A 76 -40.25 9.87 -30.19
C PHE A 76 -40.99 11.20 -30.18
N ALA A 77 -40.53 12.18 -30.96
CA ALA A 77 -41.23 13.44 -31.14
C ALA A 77 -42.15 13.35 -32.36
N PHE A 78 -43.46 13.50 -32.13
CA PHE A 78 -44.45 13.68 -33.19
C PHE A 78 -44.82 15.16 -33.24
N ALA A 79 -44.37 15.86 -34.29
CA ALA A 79 -44.70 17.26 -34.50
C ALA A 79 -45.78 17.39 -35.60
N PHE A 80 -47.00 17.71 -35.20
CA PHE A 80 -48.09 18.07 -36.12
C PHE A 80 -48.07 19.59 -36.37
N GLY A 81 -47.24 20.03 -37.32
CA GLY A 81 -47.20 21.44 -37.74
C GLY A 81 -48.18 21.71 -38.89
N ARG A 82 -49.09 22.68 -38.75
CA ARG A 82 -49.99 23.15 -39.82
C ARG A 82 -49.32 24.07 -40.86
N ALA A 83 -48.01 24.30 -40.75
CA ALA A 83 -47.40 25.48 -41.38
C ALA A 83 -47.12 25.37 -42.89
N GLN A 84 -47.17 24.19 -43.54
CA GLN A 84 -46.85 24.10 -44.97
C GLN A 84 -47.40 22.84 -45.65
N GLY A 85 -48.71 22.62 -45.54
CA GLY A 85 -49.47 21.80 -46.50
C GLY A 85 -49.27 20.28 -46.51
N TYR A 86 -48.10 19.70 -46.25
CA TYR A 86 -47.90 18.26 -46.38
C TYR A 86 -46.84 17.69 -45.40
N LEU A 87 -47.21 16.52 -44.85
CA LEU A 87 -46.43 15.50 -44.14
C LEU A 87 -46.03 15.77 -42.67
N ALA A 88 -46.56 14.91 -41.79
CA ALA A 88 -46.12 14.76 -40.41
C ALA A 88 -44.61 14.49 -40.37
N THR A 89 -43.86 15.32 -39.63
CA THR A 89 -42.40 15.13 -39.49
C THR A 89 -42.15 14.17 -38.33
N TYR A 90 -41.58 13.01 -38.65
CA TYR A 90 -41.17 11.99 -37.70
C TYR A 90 -39.68 12.20 -37.39
N ALA A 91 -39.36 12.61 -36.16
CA ALA A 91 -37.99 12.79 -35.71
C ALA A 91 -37.71 11.86 -34.52
N PRO A 92 -37.42 10.56 -34.77
CA PRO A 92 -36.95 9.69 -33.70
C PRO A 92 -35.55 10.17 -33.27
N SER A 93 -35.38 10.47 -31.99
CA SER A 93 -34.06 10.70 -31.40
C SER A 93 -33.70 9.52 -30.52
N LEU A 94 -32.60 8.84 -30.86
CA LEU A 94 -32.04 7.77 -30.06
C LEU A 94 -30.67 8.23 -29.60
N ASN A 95 -30.55 8.58 -28.32
CA ASN A 95 -29.27 8.91 -27.72
C ASN A 95 -28.83 7.72 -26.86
N ALA A 96 -27.62 7.24 -27.07
CA ALA A 96 -26.96 6.30 -26.20
C ALA A 96 -25.62 6.93 -25.79
N GLN A 97 -25.40 7.07 -24.49
CA GLN A 97 -24.18 7.61 -23.92
C GLN A 97 -23.61 6.60 -22.92
N ARG A 98 -22.35 6.22 -23.12
CA ARG A 98 -21.57 5.44 -22.17
C ARG A 98 -20.65 6.38 -21.41
N THR A 99 -20.71 6.32 -20.08
CA THR A 99 -19.78 7.03 -19.19
C THR A 99 -18.97 6.00 -18.42
N ILE A 100 -17.65 6.16 -18.45
CA ILE A 100 -16.71 5.32 -17.72
C ILE A 100 -16.11 6.21 -16.63
N VAL A 101 -16.38 5.89 -15.37
CA VAL A 101 -15.86 6.61 -14.21
C VAL A 101 -14.90 5.68 -13.49
N ASP A 102 -13.62 6.06 -13.50
CA ASP A 102 -12.58 5.38 -12.75
C ASP A 102 -12.21 6.25 -11.55
N SER A 103 -12.25 5.67 -10.35
CA SER A 103 -11.88 6.36 -9.11
C SER A 103 -10.94 5.52 -8.27
N TRP A 104 -9.86 6.15 -7.80
CA TRP A 104 -8.91 5.56 -6.86
C TRP A 104 -9.04 6.27 -5.51
N ALA A 105 -9.26 5.49 -4.46
CA ALA A 105 -9.18 5.97 -3.09
C ALA A 105 -7.70 6.09 -2.70
N MET A 106 -7.26 7.33 -2.50
CA MET A 106 -5.88 7.68 -2.14
C MET A 106 -5.87 8.21 -0.71
N ALA A 107 -5.01 7.64 0.13
CA ALA A 107 -4.76 8.11 1.48
C ALA A 107 -3.31 8.65 1.54
N PRO A 108 -3.10 9.95 1.75
CA PRO A 108 -1.75 10.46 1.95
C PRO A 108 -1.19 9.87 3.24
N ILE A 109 0.10 9.54 3.21
CA ILE A 109 0.83 9.14 4.41
C ILE A 109 1.07 10.40 5.22
N THR A 110 0.53 10.42 6.44
CA THR A 110 0.54 11.57 7.35
C THR A 110 1.19 11.27 8.69
N ASP A 111 1.57 10.02 8.92
CA ASP A 111 2.22 9.60 10.15
C ASP A 111 3.71 9.99 10.16
N ASP A 112 4.14 10.63 11.25
CA ASP A 112 5.51 11.16 11.36
C ASP A 112 6.55 10.04 11.37
N ASN A 113 6.27 8.92 12.04
CA ASN A 113 7.20 7.78 12.12
C ASN A 113 7.33 7.09 10.76
N GLU A 114 6.22 6.93 10.04
CA GLU A 114 6.21 6.42 8.67
C GLU A 114 7.03 7.31 7.73
N LEU A 115 6.83 8.62 7.79
CA LEU A 115 7.57 9.58 6.96
C LEU A 115 9.07 9.59 7.28
N GLN A 116 9.45 9.44 8.56
CA GLN A 116 10.85 9.31 8.96
C GLN A 116 11.46 8.00 8.45
N LEU A 117 10.76 6.88 8.58
CA LEU A 117 11.20 5.57 8.09
C LEU A 117 11.40 5.58 6.57
N LEU A 118 10.46 6.18 5.84
CA LEU A 118 10.58 6.39 4.40
C LEU A 118 11.78 7.28 4.07
N SER A 119 11.97 8.38 4.79
CA SER A 119 13.12 9.27 4.56
C SER A 119 14.46 8.56 4.74
N LEU A 120 14.55 7.68 5.74
CA LEU A 120 15.72 6.85 6.00
C LEU A 120 15.97 5.88 4.84
N ALA A 121 14.93 5.20 4.34
CA ALA A 121 15.02 4.31 3.18
C ALA A 121 15.48 5.03 1.91
N TYR A 122 14.99 6.26 1.65
CA TYR A 122 15.46 7.06 0.51
C TYR A 122 16.92 7.50 0.67
N ARG A 123 17.33 7.97 1.86
CA ARG A 123 18.74 8.31 2.14
C ARG A 123 19.66 7.11 1.97
N ARG A 124 19.20 5.94 2.42
CA ARG A 124 19.91 4.67 2.25
C ARG A 124 20.12 4.34 0.78
N ALA A 125 19.12 4.55 -0.09
CA ALA A 125 19.26 4.35 -1.53
C ALA A 125 20.35 5.26 -2.19
N PHE A 126 20.63 6.42 -1.59
CA PHE A 126 21.76 7.29 -1.98
C PHE A 126 23.11 6.87 -1.40
N GLY A 127 23.17 5.77 -0.65
CA GLY A 127 24.38 5.27 -0.01
C GLY A 127 24.67 5.90 1.35
N SER A 128 23.70 6.56 1.99
CA SER A 128 23.87 6.97 3.39
C SER A 128 24.08 5.76 4.29
N SER A 129 24.96 5.91 5.26
CA SER A 129 25.19 4.92 6.33
C SER A 129 24.27 5.14 7.53
N ASP A 130 23.26 6.00 7.40
CA ASP A 130 22.26 6.21 8.45
C ASP A 130 21.57 4.87 8.73
N THR A 131 21.80 4.33 9.92
CA THR A 131 21.09 3.17 10.45
C THR A 131 19.91 3.64 11.30
N LEU A 132 19.01 2.71 11.59
CA LEU A 132 17.87 2.95 12.47
C LEU A 132 18.31 3.16 13.94
N ASP A 133 19.61 2.93 14.24
CA ASP A 133 20.24 2.95 15.57
C ASP A 133 20.32 4.31 16.25
N THR A 134 19.66 5.35 15.74
CA THR A 134 19.45 6.52 16.59
C THR A 134 18.47 6.09 17.66
N ASP A 135 18.99 5.77 18.86
CA ASP A 135 18.28 5.13 19.97
C ASP A 135 16.88 5.71 20.22
N ASP A 136 16.70 7.01 20.00
CA ASP A 136 15.42 7.70 20.18
C ASP A 136 14.37 7.24 19.15
N PHE A 137 14.68 7.20 17.85
CA PHE A 137 13.72 6.81 16.81
C PHE A 137 13.35 5.32 16.89
N ALA A 138 14.33 4.44 17.11
CA ALA A 138 14.07 3.01 17.24
C ALA A 138 13.14 2.72 18.42
N ASN A 139 13.31 3.44 19.55
CA ASN A 139 12.44 3.32 20.70
C ASN A 139 11.03 3.88 20.43
N ASP A 140 10.92 5.02 19.76
CA ASP A 140 9.62 5.60 19.37
C ASP A 140 8.85 4.65 18.44
N LEU A 141 9.53 4.07 17.45
CA LEU A 141 8.97 3.07 16.55
C LEU A 141 8.54 1.81 17.31
N ALA A 142 9.37 1.34 18.25
CA ALA A 142 9.05 0.17 19.06
C ALA A 142 7.84 0.41 19.97
N HIS A 143 7.70 1.61 20.53
CA HIS A 143 6.52 2.00 21.33
C HIS A 143 5.27 2.06 20.48
N GLU A 144 5.36 2.62 19.28
CA GLU A 144 4.23 2.68 18.36
C GLU A 144 3.80 1.27 17.91
N LEU A 145 4.76 0.43 17.48
CA LEU A 145 4.49 -0.97 17.15
C LEU A 145 3.93 -1.75 18.34
N LYS A 146 4.41 -1.51 19.55
CA LYS A 146 3.86 -2.12 20.78
C LYS A 146 2.40 -1.74 20.99
N LYS A 147 2.01 -0.47 20.78
CA LYS A 147 0.60 -0.05 20.84
C LYS A 147 -0.24 -0.79 19.79
N GLN A 148 0.28 -0.93 18.58
CA GLN A 148 -0.43 -1.61 17.48
C GLN A 148 -0.59 -3.11 17.73
N VAL A 149 0.47 -3.79 18.18
CA VAL A 149 0.42 -5.20 18.54
C VAL A 149 -0.53 -5.43 19.71
N ALA A 150 -0.56 -4.54 20.71
CA ALA A 150 -1.50 -4.65 21.82
C ALA A 150 -2.97 -4.55 21.38
N VAL A 151 -3.28 -3.69 20.39
CA VAL A 151 -4.64 -3.60 19.80
C VAL A 151 -5.00 -4.88 19.03
N THR A 152 -4.04 -5.48 18.34
CA THR A 152 -4.26 -6.69 17.54
C THR A 152 -4.25 -7.97 18.38
N ASP A 153 -3.52 -8.01 19.50
CA ASP A 153 -3.38 -9.18 20.35
C ASP A 153 -4.70 -9.59 21.04
N ASP A 154 -5.68 -8.69 21.15
CA ASP A 154 -7.06 -9.07 21.54
C ASP A 154 -7.65 -10.14 20.60
N PHE A 155 -7.25 -10.15 19.32
CA PHE A 155 -7.62 -11.21 18.37
C PHE A 155 -6.79 -12.49 18.54
N ARG A 156 -5.54 -12.38 18.98
CA ARG A 156 -4.72 -13.56 19.30
C ARG A 156 -5.20 -14.25 20.56
N LEU A 157 -5.61 -13.49 21.58
CA LEU A 157 -6.28 -14.04 22.76
C LEU A 157 -7.56 -14.79 22.36
N PHE A 158 -8.33 -14.24 21.41
CA PHE A 158 -9.48 -14.95 20.84
C PHE A 158 -9.08 -16.24 20.12
N ASN A 159 -7.98 -16.23 19.35
CA ASN A 159 -7.46 -17.43 18.68
C ASN A 159 -6.95 -18.46 19.69
N ASP A 160 -6.30 -18.04 20.77
CA ASP A 160 -5.84 -18.93 21.84
C ASP A 160 -7.02 -19.53 22.62
N VAL A 161 -8.06 -18.74 22.90
CA VAL A 161 -9.33 -19.24 23.47
C VAL A 161 -10.02 -20.22 22.51
N LEU A 162 -10.03 -19.93 21.21
CA LEU A 162 -10.57 -20.82 20.19
C LEU A 162 -9.80 -22.14 20.13
N MET A 163 -8.46 -22.08 20.18
CA MET A 163 -7.59 -23.25 20.23
C MET A 163 -7.75 -24.04 21.53
N GLU A 164 -7.94 -23.37 22.67
CA GLU A 164 -8.25 -24.02 23.94
C GLU A 164 -9.61 -24.73 23.88
N GLN A 165 -10.59 -24.12 23.21
CA GLN A 165 -11.92 -24.71 23.02
C GLN A 165 -11.87 -25.90 22.04
N GLN A 166 -11.07 -25.81 20.98
CA GLN A 166 -10.79 -26.96 20.10
C GLN A 166 -10.07 -28.08 20.87
N ARG A 167 -9.14 -27.75 21.77
CA ARG A 167 -8.46 -28.73 22.63
C ARG A 167 -9.44 -29.42 23.58
N LYS A 168 -10.37 -28.69 24.19
CA LYS A 168 -11.45 -29.26 25.02
C LYS A 168 -12.37 -30.18 24.20
N ASN A 169 -12.67 -29.82 22.95
CA ASN A 169 -13.44 -30.67 22.05
C ASN A 169 -12.67 -31.92 21.61
N LEU A 170 -11.37 -31.84 21.31
CA LEU A 170 -10.53 -32.98 20.92
C LEU A 170 -10.35 -33.99 22.07
N LYS A 171 -10.23 -33.51 23.32
CA LYS A 171 -10.24 -34.39 24.50
C LYS A 171 -11.54 -35.20 24.65
N LYS A 172 -12.65 -34.72 24.08
CA LYS A 172 -13.92 -35.47 24.07
C LYS A 172 -13.90 -36.67 23.11
N PHE A 173 -12.99 -36.68 22.14
CA PHE A 173 -12.86 -37.73 21.13
C PHE A 173 -11.79 -38.78 21.45
N ASP A 174 -11.16 -38.73 22.63
CA ASP A 174 -10.16 -39.70 23.11
C ASP A 174 -9.02 -39.96 22.10
N VAL A 175 -8.67 -38.93 21.32
CA VAL A 175 -7.53 -38.97 20.41
C VAL A 175 -6.28 -38.64 21.22
N ASP A 176 -5.37 -39.61 21.32
CA ASP A 176 -4.13 -39.50 22.08
C ASP A 176 -3.13 -38.62 21.29
N VAL A 177 -3.25 -37.30 21.45
CA VAL A 177 -2.35 -36.33 20.80
C VAL A 177 -1.15 -36.08 21.70
N ASN A 178 0.02 -36.55 21.26
CA ASN A 178 1.27 -36.45 21.99
C ASN A 178 1.64 -34.98 22.30
N PRO A 179 1.60 -34.53 23.57
CA PRO A 179 1.63 -33.10 23.92
C PRO A 179 3.03 -32.48 23.93
N LEU A 180 4.08 -33.21 23.57
CA LEU A 180 5.48 -32.79 23.65
C LEU A 180 5.98 -31.94 22.46
N LEU A 181 5.10 -31.54 21.54
CA LEU A 181 5.42 -30.60 20.46
C LEU A 181 4.64 -29.28 20.50
N LEU A 182 3.89 -29.01 21.58
CA LEU A 182 3.09 -27.78 21.69
C LEU A 182 3.50 -26.94 22.90
N TYR A 183 4.32 -25.92 22.59
CA TYR A 183 4.58 -24.67 23.30
C TYR A 183 4.67 -24.70 24.84
N ASP A 184 5.89 -24.49 25.30
CA ASP A 184 6.25 -24.28 26.70
C ASP A 184 5.61 -22.99 27.24
N ARG A 185 4.96 -23.12 28.39
CA ARG A 185 4.09 -22.12 29.00
C ARG A 185 4.96 -21.18 29.83
N LEU A 186 5.23 -19.98 29.30
CA LEU A 186 5.86 -18.92 30.07
C LEU A 186 4.81 -18.28 30.97
N ASP A 187 5.02 -18.38 32.29
CA ASP A 187 4.28 -17.60 33.29
C ASP A 187 4.47 -16.10 32.98
N GLU A 188 3.38 -15.44 32.58
CA GLU A 188 3.31 -14.00 32.39
C GLU A 188 3.52 -13.30 33.74
N THR A 189 4.79 -13.05 34.07
CA THR A 189 5.09 -11.99 35.01
C THR A 189 4.83 -10.67 34.29
N THR A 190 3.78 -9.98 34.74
CA THR A 190 3.43 -8.59 34.42
C THR A 190 4.61 -7.67 34.75
N ILE A 191 5.61 -7.63 33.87
CA ILE A 191 6.46 -6.46 33.77
C ILE A 191 5.57 -5.38 33.19
N ALA A 192 5.36 -4.36 34.02
CA ALA A 192 4.43 -3.29 33.77
C ALA A 192 4.61 -2.75 32.35
N SER A 193 3.48 -2.49 31.69
CA SER A 193 3.35 -1.80 30.40
C SER A 193 4.20 -0.52 30.27
N ASN A 194 4.73 0.01 31.38
CA ASN A 194 5.34 1.32 31.54
C ASN A 194 6.87 1.35 31.44
N ASP A 195 7.54 0.28 31.00
CA ASP A 195 8.98 0.39 30.74
C ASP A 195 9.22 1.35 29.57
N GLU A 196 9.91 2.46 29.84
CA GLU A 196 10.11 3.57 28.90
C GLU A 196 11.09 3.22 27.78
N ARG A 197 11.94 2.19 27.94
CA ARG A 197 12.92 1.77 26.93
C ARG A 197 12.69 0.34 26.48
N ILE A 198 12.20 0.18 25.25
CA ILE A 198 12.00 -1.14 24.66
C ILE A 198 13.30 -1.67 24.06
N ILE A 199 14.15 -0.80 23.54
CA ILE A 199 15.45 -1.11 22.97
C ILE A 199 16.53 -0.53 23.89
N VAL A 200 17.42 -1.39 24.38
CA VAL A 200 18.50 -0.98 25.28
C VAL A 200 19.68 -0.48 24.43
N PRO A 201 20.16 0.76 24.63
CA PRO A 201 21.34 1.29 23.94
C PRO A 201 22.53 0.34 24.06
N GLY A 202 23.14 -0.06 22.94
CA GLY A 202 24.26 -0.99 22.93
C GLY A 202 23.87 -2.48 22.82
N GLU A 203 22.58 -2.82 22.69
CA GLU A 203 22.15 -4.11 22.13
C GLU A 203 22.42 -4.14 20.61
N HIS A 204 23.64 -3.83 20.19
CA HIS A 204 24.06 -4.07 18.82
C HIS A 204 24.12 -5.58 18.61
N VAL A 205 23.27 -6.11 17.74
CA VAL A 205 23.57 -7.40 17.12
C VAL A 205 24.65 -7.11 16.09
N GLU A 206 25.91 -7.32 16.46
CA GLU A 206 27.02 -7.32 15.50
C GLU A 206 26.78 -8.47 14.49
N LEU A 207 25.93 -8.25 13.48
CA LEU A 207 25.79 -9.13 12.34
C LEU A 207 27.05 -8.97 11.49
N LYS A 208 28.10 -9.74 11.85
CA LYS A 208 29.31 -9.83 11.04
C LYS A 208 28.98 -10.49 9.70
N TYR A 209 28.59 -9.69 8.71
CA TYR A 209 28.67 -10.08 7.32
C TYR A 209 30.15 -10.11 6.91
N GLN A 210 30.78 -11.28 7.02
CA GLN A 210 32.05 -11.55 6.37
C GLN A 210 31.82 -11.72 4.87
N PHE A 211 31.90 -10.63 4.11
CA PHE A 211 32.20 -10.74 2.69
C PHE A 211 33.71 -10.92 2.54
N SER A 212 34.13 -12.14 2.21
CA SER A 212 35.53 -12.48 1.96
C SER A 212 35.82 -12.43 0.47
N PRO A 213 36.58 -11.44 -0.02
CA PRO A 213 37.54 -11.67 -1.07
C PRO A 213 38.90 -11.88 -0.39
N ALA A 214 39.52 -13.02 -0.67
CA ALA A 214 40.78 -13.48 -0.11
C ALA A 214 41.81 -12.35 0.15
N SER A 215 42.05 -12.03 1.42
CA SER A 215 43.36 -11.73 2.04
C SER A 215 43.14 -11.23 3.47
N ALA A 216 43.86 -11.82 4.42
CA ALA A 216 43.60 -11.77 5.85
C ALA A 216 43.73 -10.38 6.49
N VAL A 217 42.71 -10.00 7.28
CA VAL A 217 42.84 -9.04 8.38
C VAL A 217 42.40 -9.74 9.67
N VAL A 218 43.33 -9.83 10.61
CA VAL A 218 43.10 -10.34 11.96
C VAL A 218 42.49 -9.21 12.80
N PHE A 219 41.29 -9.44 13.33
CA PHE A 219 40.67 -8.55 14.31
C PHE A 219 40.56 -9.25 15.66
N SER A 220 41.17 -8.67 16.68
CA SER A 220 41.03 -9.11 18.07
C SER A 220 39.73 -8.59 18.67
N LYS A 221 38.89 -9.50 19.16
CA LYS A 221 37.71 -9.20 19.98
C LYS A 221 38.14 -8.77 21.39
N THR A 222 37.76 -7.57 21.81
CA THR A 222 37.74 -7.16 23.22
C THR A 222 36.29 -7.15 23.68
N GLY A 223 35.97 -7.99 24.68
CA GLY A 223 34.62 -8.34 25.09
C GLY A 223 33.87 -7.23 25.83
N SER A 224 32.58 -7.13 25.50
CA SER A 224 31.52 -6.55 26.31
C SER A 224 30.51 -7.67 26.60
N ASP A 225 30.84 -8.52 27.56
CA ASP A 225 30.16 -9.81 27.81
C ASP A 225 29.19 -9.74 29.01
N LYS A 226 28.53 -8.59 29.23
CA LYS A 226 27.60 -8.40 30.35
C LYS A 226 26.39 -7.53 29.99
N MET A 227 25.61 -7.93 28.99
CA MET A 227 24.30 -7.29 28.76
C MET A 227 23.30 -8.20 28.03
N TYR A 228 23.10 -9.43 28.50
CA TYR A 228 22.20 -10.39 27.82
C TYR A 228 21.24 -11.18 28.73
N THR A 229 20.97 -10.74 29.95
CA THR A 229 20.10 -11.49 30.88
C THR A 229 18.67 -10.98 31.03
N ASP A 230 18.28 -9.85 30.42
CA ASP A 230 16.94 -9.27 30.64
C ASP A 230 15.90 -9.59 29.53
N THR A 231 16.30 -10.30 28.48
CA THR A 231 15.37 -10.74 27.42
C THR A 231 14.35 -11.77 27.92
N ALA A 232 14.69 -12.56 28.93
CA ALA A 232 13.83 -13.60 29.51
C ALA A 232 12.51 -13.04 30.11
N ARG A 233 12.49 -11.74 30.40
CA ARG A 233 11.43 -11.04 31.13
C ARG A 233 10.50 -10.19 30.26
N SER A 234 10.80 -10.08 28.96
CA SER A 234 9.97 -9.31 28.02
C SER A 234 8.62 -9.99 27.74
N THR A 235 7.53 -9.19 27.71
CA THR A 235 6.18 -9.65 27.32
C THR A 235 6.15 -10.11 25.86
N ALA A 236 5.21 -10.99 25.49
CA ALA A 236 5.08 -11.49 24.11
C ALA A 236 4.93 -10.35 23.08
N VAL A 237 4.12 -9.33 23.40
CA VAL A 237 3.95 -8.08 22.63
C VAL A 237 5.30 -7.41 22.39
N THR A 238 6.11 -7.25 23.43
CA THR A 238 7.41 -6.57 23.35
C THR A 238 8.40 -7.37 22.48
N ARG A 239 8.38 -8.70 22.57
CA ARG A 239 9.20 -9.57 21.70
C ARG A 239 8.82 -9.43 20.23
N GLU A 240 7.52 -9.36 19.93
CA GLU A 240 7.05 -9.19 18.55
C GLU A 240 7.36 -7.80 18.01
N ALA A 241 7.17 -6.73 18.80
CA ALA A 241 7.56 -5.38 18.43
C ALA A 241 9.06 -5.32 18.11
N ARG A 242 9.93 -5.88 18.96
CA ARG A 242 11.38 -5.99 18.69
C ARG A 242 11.68 -6.78 17.42
N ARG A 243 10.96 -7.88 17.16
CA ARG A 243 11.11 -8.68 15.94
C ARG A 243 10.78 -7.86 14.70
N LEU A 244 9.72 -7.06 14.75
CA LEU A 244 9.31 -6.17 13.66
C LEU A 244 10.32 -5.05 13.43
N VAL A 245 10.84 -4.42 14.48
CA VAL A 245 11.91 -3.41 14.35
C VAL A 245 13.14 -4.01 13.69
N ARG A 246 13.63 -5.16 14.16
CA ARG A 246 14.79 -5.83 13.55
C ARG A 246 14.56 -6.22 12.09
N LYS A 247 13.36 -6.70 11.77
CA LYS A 247 12.99 -7.02 10.38
C LYS A 247 13.02 -5.75 9.51
N THR A 248 12.48 -4.64 10.04
CA THR A 248 12.44 -3.35 9.36
C THR A 248 13.85 -2.82 9.10
N GLU A 249 14.73 -2.93 10.09
CA GLU A 249 16.14 -2.59 9.96
C GLU A 249 16.82 -3.41 8.86
N GLN A 250 16.65 -4.74 8.89
CA GLN A 250 17.17 -5.63 7.85
C GLN A 250 16.62 -5.28 6.45
N ASP A 251 15.31 -4.99 6.34
CA ASP A 251 14.68 -4.59 5.09
C ASP A 251 15.28 -3.27 4.53
N ILE A 252 15.71 -2.36 5.42
CA ILE A 252 16.42 -1.12 5.05
C ILE A 252 17.87 -1.40 4.64
N GLU A 253 18.57 -2.27 5.35
CA GLU A 253 19.94 -2.66 5.00
C GLU A 253 20.03 -3.31 3.61
N ASP A 254 19.02 -4.11 3.26
CA ASP A 254 18.88 -4.84 1.99
C ASP A 254 18.52 -3.95 0.78
N ILE A 255 18.31 -2.64 0.99
CA ILE A 255 18.03 -1.67 -0.06
C ILE A 255 19.26 -1.53 -0.96
N PRO A 256 19.13 -1.75 -2.29
CA PRO A 256 20.23 -1.50 -3.20
C PRO A 256 20.58 -0.01 -3.22
N VAL A 257 21.87 0.30 -3.26
CA VAL A 257 22.38 1.68 -3.30
C VAL A 257 22.76 2.08 -4.73
N LEU A 258 22.58 3.36 -5.08
CA LEU A 258 23.08 3.99 -6.30
C LEU A 258 22.77 3.25 -7.62
N TRP A 259 21.61 2.58 -7.69
CA TRP A 259 21.17 1.85 -8.88
C TRP A 259 20.48 2.75 -9.93
N PHE A 260 20.36 4.04 -9.67
CA PHE A 260 19.74 5.03 -10.55
C PHE A 260 20.75 6.12 -10.95
N GLY A 261 20.49 6.79 -12.07
CA GLY A 261 21.28 7.95 -12.49
C GLY A 261 20.73 9.25 -11.92
N VAL A 262 21.62 10.22 -11.67
CA VAL A 262 21.28 11.56 -11.16
C VAL A 262 21.94 12.62 -12.03
N GLY A 263 21.21 13.69 -12.35
CA GLY A 263 21.68 14.79 -13.18
C GLY A 263 21.05 16.13 -12.79
N CYS A 264 21.65 17.21 -13.27
CA CYS A 264 21.17 18.58 -12.99
C CYS A 264 20.37 19.15 -14.16
N ARG A 265 20.40 18.51 -15.32
CA ARG A 265 19.78 19.01 -16.55
C ARG A 265 19.06 17.86 -17.25
N LYS A 266 17.98 18.18 -17.94
CA LYS A 266 17.23 17.22 -18.75
C LYS A 266 18.09 16.50 -19.79
N LYS A 267 19.14 17.14 -20.30
CA LYS A 267 20.08 16.55 -21.28
C LYS A 267 20.99 15.46 -20.69
N ASP A 268 21.07 15.36 -19.37
CA ASP A 268 21.86 14.33 -18.69
C ASP A 268 21.09 13.00 -18.66
N VAL A 269 19.76 13.04 -18.87
CA VAL A 269 18.89 11.87 -18.93
C VAL A 269 19.13 11.12 -20.25
N PRO A 270 19.53 9.84 -20.21
CA PRO A 270 19.76 9.07 -21.41
C PRO A 270 18.43 8.76 -22.13
N PRO A 271 18.44 8.64 -23.48
CA PRO A 271 17.22 8.49 -24.26
C PRO A 271 16.50 7.16 -24.04
N ASP A 272 17.18 6.16 -23.46
CA ASP A 272 16.65 4.83 -23.15
C ASP A 272 16.10 4.71 -21.71
N ALA A 273 16.10 5.79 -20.91
CA ALA A 273 15.55 5.78 -19.57
C ALA A 273 14.06 5.37 -19.57
N CYS A 274 13.70 4.38 -18.75
CA CYS A 274 12.33 3.90 -18.61
C CYS A 274 11.48 4.80 -17.72
N TYR A 275 12.07 5.26 -16.61
CA TYR A 275 11.41 6.14 -15.65
C TYR A 275 12.30 7.36 -15.40
N VAL A 276 11.70 8.54 -15.35
CA VAL A 276 12.40 9.81 -15.15
C VAL A 276 11.63 10.63 -14.14
N GLY A 277 12.27 10.92 -13.01
CA GLY A 277 11.78 11.83 -11.99
C GLY A 277 12.41 13.20 -12.14
N HIS A 278 11.64 14.22 -11.80
CA HIS A 278 12.08 15.61 -11.86
C HIS A 278 11.63 16.35 -10.61
N TYR A 279 12.56 17.09 -10.03
CA TYR A 279 12.30 17.96 -8.90
C TYR A 279 12.96 19.32 -9.12
N LYS A 280 12.25 20.38 -8.74
CA LYS A 280 12.72 21.75 -8.90
C LYS A 280 12.58 22.49 -7.58
N ASP A 281 13.69 23.04 -7.10
CA ASP A 281 13.74 23.86 -5.89
C ASP A 281 14.46 25.19 -6.15
N LYS A 282 14.77 25.91 -5.07
CA LYS A 282 15.53 27.17 -5.13
C LYS A 282 16.99 26.97 -5.57
N CYS A 283 17.54 25.77 -5.40
CA CYS A 283 18.92 25.43 -5.72
C CYS A 283 19.09 24.94 -7.17
N GLY A 284 18.00 24.53 -7.83
CA GLY A 284 17.99 24.21 -9.26
C GLY A 284 16.98 23.12 -9.63
N GLU A 285 17.20 22.51 -10.79
CA GLU A 285 16.46 21.33 -11.25
C GLU A 285 17.32 20.08 -11.00
N ARG A 286 16.67 19.01 -10.56
CA ARG A 286 17.27 17.68 -10.35
C ARG A 286 16.47 16.66 -11.13
N TYR A 287 17.19 15.81 -11.86
CA TYR A 287 16.63 14.71 -12.63
C TYR A 287 17.21 13.42 -12.08
N VAL A 288 16.33 12.44 -11.86
CA VAL A 288 16.71 11.06 -11.54
C VAL A 288 16.10 10.16 -12.59
N TRP A 289 16.85 9.16 -13.05
CA TRP A 289 16.35 8.23 -14.05
C TRP A 289 16.76 6.79 -13.76
N VAL A 290 15.95 5.88 -14.28
CA VAL A 290 16.17 4.44 -14.19
C VAL A 290 16.25 3.88 -15.60
N CYS A 291 17.41 3.31 -15.94
CA CYS A 291 17.62 2.63 -17.21
C CYS A 291 16.97 1.22 -17.20
N PRO A 292 16.71 0.61 -18.37
CA PRO A 292 16.01 -0.67 -18.46
C PRO A 292 16.66 -1.80 -17.63
N GLN A 293 17.99 -1.83 -17.55
CA GLN A 293 18.75 -2.82 -16.79
C GLN A 293 18.53 -2.76 -15.27
N ASN A 294 18.10 -1.61 -14.75
CA ASN A 294 17.94 -1.39 -13.31
C ASN A 294 16.46 -1.40 -12.88
N ARG A 295 15.56 -1.83 -13.76
CA ARG A 295 14.12 -1.90 -13.48
C ARG A 295 13.78 -2.84 -12.31
N ASP A 296 14.50 -3.94 -12.17
CA ASP A 296 14.28 -4.89 -11.08
C ASP A 296 14.67 -4.30 -9.72
N GLN A 297 15.68 -3.42 -9.68
CA GLN A 297 16.07 -2.70 -8.46
C GLN A 297 15.03 -1.66 -8.08
N LEU A 298 14.48 -0.93 -9.06
CA LEU A 298 13.32 -0.04 -8.83
C LEU A 298 12.13 -0.81 -8.27
N LYS A 299 11.83 -1.98 -8.84
CA LYS A 299 10.75 -2.84 -8.36
C LYS A 299 11.01 -3.29 -6.91
N LYS A 300 12.20 -3.82 -6.62
CA LYS A 300 12.57 -4.25 -5.26
C LYS A 300 12.43 -3.08 -4.27
N PHE A 301 13.00 -1.93 -4.60
CA PHE A 301 12.94 -0.74 -3.75
C PHE A 301 11.51 -0.25 -3.53
N THR A 302 10.69 -0.20 -4.58
CA THR A 302 9.27 0.21 -4.46
C THR A 302 8.49 -0.74 -3.56
N LEU A 303 8.70 -2.05 -3.69
CA LEU A 303 8.05 -3.04 -2.83
C LEU A 303 8.52 -2.90 -1.37
N THR A 304 9.80 -2.62 -1.13
CA THR A 304 10.32 -2.31 0.21
C THR A 304 9.63 -1.07 0.79
N ILE A 305 9.57 0.04 0.03
CA ILE A 305 8.89 1.28 0.44
C ILE A 305 7.41 1.03 0.78
N LEU A 306 6.70 0.27 -0.06
CA LEU A 306 5.31 -0.11 0.21
C LEU A 306 5.20 -0.99 1.46
N GLY A 307 6.10 -1.95 1.65
CA GLY A 307 6.18 -2.77 2.86
C GLY A 307 6.35 -1.93 4.12
N LEU A 308 7.30 -0.99 4.11
CA LEU A 308 7.54 -0.06 5.21
C LEU A 308 6.30 0.79 5.51
N SER A 309 5.58 1.27 4.49
CA SER A 309 4.33 2.03 4.67
C SER A 309 3.20 1.22 5.32
N THR A 310 3.13 -0.08 4.99
CA THR A 310 2.08 -0.96 5.52
C THR A 310 2.29 -1.35 6.98
N LEU A 311 3.53 -1.30 7.49
CA LEU A 311 3.84 -1.68 8.87
C LEU A 311 3.08 -0.84 9.91
N LEU A 312 2.74 0.41 9.58
CA LEU A 312 2.09 1.34 10.52
C LEU A 312 0.60 1.58 10.22
N GLN A 313 0.16 1.40 8.96
CA GLN A 313 -1.22 1.68 8.54
C GLN A 313 -2.26 0.69 9.06
N GLU A 314 -1.86 -0.54 9.41
CA GLU A 314 -2.80 -1.57 9.89
C GLU A 314 -3.54 -1.14 11.17
N SER A 315 -2.93 -0.24 11.95
CA SER A 315 -3.48 0.31 13.19
C SER A 315 -4.77 1.13 13.03
N GLN A 316 -4.90 1.90 11.93
CA GLN A 316 -6.01 2.86 11.82
C GLN A 316 -7.33 2.22 11.34
N LEU A 317 -7.26 1.05 10.71
CA LEU A 317 -8.46 0.36 10.23
C LEU A 317 -9.28 -0.26 11.37
N VAL A 318 -8.64 -0.65 12.48
CA VAL A 318 -9.31 -1.33 13.60
C VAL A 318 -10.20 -0.36 14.41
N THR A 319 -9.85 0.92 14.49
CA THR A 319 -10.69 1.94 15.18
C THR A 319 -11.85 2.46 14.33
N SER A 320 -11.87 2.18 13.03
CA SER A 320 -12.99 2.53 12.16
C SER A 320 -14.04 1.43 12.21
N THR A 321 -14.89 1.44 13.25
CA THR A 321 -16.20 0.73 13.29
C THR A 321 -17.20 1.34 12.30
N GLY A 322 -16.74 1.61 11.07
CA GLY A 322 -17.56 1.99 9.95
C GLY A 322 -18.26 0.74 9.42
N GLY A 323 -19.43 0.42 9.99
CA GLY A 323 -20.36 -0.51 9.37
C GLY A 323 -20.57 -0.16 7.89
N PRO A 324 -20.92 -1.15 7.05
CA PRO A 324 -20.99 -1.00 5.59
C PRO A 324 -21.78 0.26 5.25
N ARG A 325 -21.08 1.31 4.79
CA ARG A 325 -21.71 2.49 4.24
C ARG A 325 -22.37 2.05 2.95
N SER A 326 -23.63 1.64 3.06
CA SER A 326 -24.52 1.53 1.92
C SER A 326 -24.44 2.87 1.22
N ALA A 327 -23.90 2.89 0.01
CA ALA A 327 -23.98 4.05 -0.85
C ALA A 327 -25.44 4.52 -0.84
N PRO A 328 -25.74 5.81 -0.61
CA PRO A 328 -27.11 6.27 -0.66
C PRO A 328 -27.67 5.86 -2.02
N ALA A 329 -28.67 4.98 -2.01
CA ALA A 329 -29.41 4.65 -3.21
C ALA A 329 -29.83 5.97 -3.83
N SER A 330 -29.35 6.24 -5.04
CA SER A 330 -29.63 7.46 -5.77
C SER A 330 -31.16 7.56 -5.91
N ALA A 331 -31.77 8.31 -5.00
CA ALA A 331 -33.19 8.56 -5.00
C ALA A 331 -33.45 9.43 -6.22
N TYR A 332 -33.94 8.80 -7.28
CA TYR A 332 -34.55 9.49 -8.41
C TYR A 332 -35.62 10.42 -7.83
N ILE A 333 -35.35 11.72 -7.79
CA ILE A 333 -36.37 12.74 -7.52
C ILE A 333 -37.08 12.96 -8.85
N PRO A 334 -38.32 12.49 -9.04
CA PRO A 334 -39.07 12.83 -10.23
C PRO A 334 -39.33 14.34 -10.22
N LEU A 335 -38.81 15.04 -11.22
CA LEU A 335 -39.14 16.44 -11.47
C LEU A 335 -40.65 16.55 -11.68
N ALA A 336 -41.33 17.28 -10.79
CA ALA A 336 -42.74 17.58 -10.91
C ALA A 336 -42.99 18.40 -12.20
N PRO A 337 -44.07 18.12 -12.95
CA PRO A 337 -44.37 18.85 -14.17
C PRO A 337 -44.68 20.31 -13.85
N THR A 338 -43.86 21.21 -14.39
CA THR A 338 -44.07 22.65 -14.36
C THR A 338 -45.37 22.98 -15.09
N ARG A 339 -46.37 23.43 -14.33
CA ARG A 339 -47.67 23.86 -14.85
C ARG A 339 -47.50 25.21 -15.54
N ALA A 340 -47.56 25.23 -16.86
CA ALA A 340 -47.59 26.47 -17.64
C ALA A 340 -48.87 27.26 -17.30
N ARG A 341 -48.70 28.56 -17.04
CA ARG A 341 -49.77 29.56 -17.03
C ARG A 341 -49.70 30.37 -18.32
#